data_AF-A0A7C7T7T2-F1
#
_entry.id   AF-A0A7C7T7T2-F1
#
_cell.length_a   1.000
_cell.length_b   1.000
_cell.length_c   1.000
_cell.angle_alpha   90.00
_cell.angle_beta   90.00
_cell.angle_gamma   90.00
#
_symmetry.space_group_name_H-M   'P 1'
#
loop_
_entity.id
_entity.type
_entity.pdbx_description
1 polymer ?
#
loop_
_entity_poly.entity_id
_entity_poly.type
_entity_poly.pdbx_seq_one_letter_code
_entity_poly.pdbx_strand_id
1 'polypeptide(L)'
;MSTDTAPEAAVAEQPQAQPQGVQVCDDNVMACYANFCRVTGSPEELIVDFGLNPQPMGIPKDPIKVSQRVIVNFYTAKRLLAALQMSVQRHEAIFGVLETDVQKRLRPQVAAAAAQQAAVAQETSEQLAATADE
;
A
#
# COMPACT_ATOMS: atom_id res chain seq x y z
N MET A 1 20.52 16.10 66.60
CA MET A 1 21.04 16.17 65.22
C MET A 1 21.54 14.79 64.86
N SER A 2 20.71 14.00 64.18
CA SER A 2 21.11 12.68 63.67
C SER A 2 20.89 12.73 62.17
N THR A 3 21.98 12.79 61.43
CA THR A 3 22.02 12.70 59.98
C THR A 3 21.87 11.24 59.60
N ASP A 4 20.69 10.87 59.10
CA ASP A 4 20.48 9.63 58.38
C ASP A 4 20.60 9.96 56.88
N THR A 5 21.72 9.56 56.28
CA THR A 5 21.94 9.63 54.84
C THR A 5 21.99 8.20 54.35
N ALA A 6 20.85 7.71 53.85
CA ALA A 6 20.74 6.43 53.15
C ALA A 6 20.77 6.66 51.63
N PRO A 7 21.31 5.70 50.85
CA PRO A 7 22.05 5.98 49.62
C PRO A 7 21.17 6.13 48.40
N GLU A 8 21.59 7.04 47.52
CA GLU A 8 21.07 7.24 46.17
C GLU A 8 21.26 5.97 45.34
N ALA A 9 20.14 5.34 44.95
CA ALA A 9 20.14 4.16 44.11
C ALA A 9 20.62 4.53 42.71
N ALA A 10 21.84 4.10 42.37
CA ALA A 10 22.39 4.20 41.02
C ALA A 10 21.53 3.36 40.06
N VAL A 11 20.82 4.05 39.16
CA VAL A 11 20.10 3.43 38.05
C VAL A 11 21.13 2.91 37.06
N ALA A 12 21.32 1.59 37.03
CA ALA A 12 22.15 0.93 36.02
C ALA A 12 21.46 1.04 34.64
N GLU A 13 22.00 1.88 33.78
CA GLU A 13 21.61 2.02 32.38
C GLU A 13 21.99 0.74 31.62
N GLN A 14 21.00 -0.10 31.29
CA GLN A 14 21.22 -1.30 30.49
C GLN A 14 21.55 -0.90 29.04
N PRO A 15 22.61 -1.46 28.41
CA PRO A 15 22.92 -1.17 27.02
C PRO A 15 21.76 -1.60 26.11
N GLN A 16 21.13 -0.66 25.41
CA GLN A 16 20.20 -0.96 24.34
C GLN A 16 20.96 -1.70 23.24
N ALA A 17 20.70 -3.01 23.10
CA ALA A 17 21.21 -3.81 22.00
C ALA A 17 20.67 -3.21 20.68
N GLN A 18 21.55 -2.60 19.90
CA GLN A 18 21.21 -2.13 18.57
C GLN A 18 20.81 -3.34 17.71
N PRO A 19 19.66 -3.30 17.01
CA PRO A 19 19.25 -4.39 16.15
C PRO A 19 20.27 -4.57 15.03
N GLN A 20 20.97 -5.71 15.03
CA GLN A 20 21.87 -6.09 13.95
C GLN A 20 21.04 -6.30 12.67
N GLY A 21 21.26 -5.44 11.68
CA GLY A 21 20.60 -5.55 10.37
C GLY A 21 21.05 -6.82 9.65
N VAL A 22 20.12 -7.51 9.00
CA VAL A 22 20.43 -8.63 8.12
C VAL A 22 21.13 -8.09 6.88
N GLN A 23 22.32 -8.62 6.56
CA GLN A 23 22.99 -8.32 5.30
C GLN A 23 22.32 -9.13 4.18
N VAL A 24 21.81 -8.45 3.15
CA VAL A 24 21.10 -9.05 2.02
C VAL A 24 21.93 -8.84 0.75
N CYS A 25 22.00 -9.86 -0.10
CA CYS A 25 22.70 -9.84 -1.39
C CYS A 25 21.67 -9.98 -2.51
N ASP A 26 21.54 -8.97 -3.36
CA ASP A 26 20.44 -8.84 -4.33
C ASP A 26 20.87 -8.99 -5.80
N ASP A 27 22.11 -9.46 -6.05
CA ASP A 27 22.76 -9.46 -7.37
C ASP A 27 21.96 -10.13 -8.51
N ASN A 28 21.13 -11.12 -8.20
CA ASN A 28 20.37 -11.90 -9.19
C ASN A 28 18.85 -11.88 -8.95
N VAL A 29 18.34 -10.85 -8.26
CA VAL A 29 16.91 -10.75 -7.96
C VAL A 29 16.10 -10.47 -9.23
N MET A 30 15.05 -11.26 -9.44
CA MET A 30 14.07 -11.03 -10.50
C MET A 30 12.96 -10.11 -9.99
N ALA A 31 12.86 -8.90 -10.54
CA ALA A 31 11.73 -8.01 -10.30
C ALA A 31 10.54 -8.43 -11.18
N CYS A 32 9.35 -8.52 -10.58
CA CYS A 32 8.11 -8.81 -11.30
C CYS A 32 7.05 -7.76 -10.94
N TYR A 33 6.28 -7.34 -11.93
CA TYR A 33 5.08 -6.56 -11.69
C TYR A 33 3.89 -7.49 -11.41
N ALA A 34 3.09 -7.15 -10.40
CA ALA A 34 1.85 -7.84 -10.10
C ALA A 34 0.79 -6.84 -9.62
N ASN A 35 -0.44 -6.98 -10.12
CA ASN A 35 -1.62 -6.26 -9.63
C ASN A 35 -2.71 -7.22 -9.12
N PHE A 36 -2.43 -8.53 -9.17
CA PHE A 36 -3.26 -9.59 -8.63
C PHE A 36 -2.41 -10.46 -7.71
N CYS A 37 -2.97 -10.75 -6.53
CA CYS A 37 -2.38 -11.68 -5.57
C CYS A 37 -3.48 -12.61 -5.05
N ARG A 38 -3.18 -13.91 -4.99
CA ARG A 38 -4.04 -14.91 -4.36
C ARG A 38 -3.23 -15.66 -3.31
N VAL A 39 -3.79 -15.74 -2.11
CA VAL A 39 -3.23 -16.54 -1.02
C VAL A 39 -4.02 -17.83 -0.88
N THR A 40 -3.34 -18.98 -0.83
CA THR A 40 -3.94 -20.29 -0.60
C THR A 40 -3.18 -21.01 0.51
N GLY A 41 -3.90 -21.51 1.51
CA GLY A 41 -3.31 -22.18 2.67
C GLY A 41 -3.41 -23.71 2.58
N SER A 42 -2.37 -24.38 3.05
CA SER A 42 -2.38 -25.78 3.49
C SER A 42 -2.11 -25.84 4.99
N PRO A 43 -2.23 -27.00 5.66
CA PRO A 43 -1.91 -27.11 7.09
C PRO A 43 -0.46 -26.74 7.44
N GLU A 44 0.48 -26.86 6.50
CA GLU A 44 1.91 -26.69 6.76
C GLU A 44 2.49 -25.42 6.14
N GLU A 45 1.94 -25.00 4.99
CA GLU A 45 2.49 -23.91 4.17
C GLU A 45 1.40 -23.00 3.59
N LEU A 46 1.81 -21.78 3.25
CA LEU A 46 1.02 -20.76 2.61
C LEU A 46 1.62 -20.43 1.24
N ILE A 47 0.78 -20.51 0.21
CA ILE A 47 1.14 -20.24 -1.18
C ILE A 47 0.64 -18.84 -1.53
N VAL A 48 1.54 -18.00 -2.03
CA VAL A 48 1.26 -16.65 -2.54
C VAL A 48 1.49 -16.65 -4.05
N ASP A 49 0.40 -16.59 -4.80
CA ASP A 49 0.39 -16.51 -6.25
C ASP A 49 0.32 -15.04 -6.69
N PHE A 50 1.24 -14.62 -7.54
CA PHE A 50 1.26 -13.29 -8.16
C PHE A 50 1.01 -13.39 -9.66
N GLY A 51 0.26 -12.42 -10.18
CA GLY A 51 -0.02 -12.33 -11.60
C GLY A 51 -0.47 -10.94 -12.04
N LEU A 52 -0.70 -10.84 -13.35
CA LEU A 52 -1.25 -9.66 -13.99
C LEU A 52 -2.73 -9.92 -14.31
N ASN A 53 -3.60 -9.13 -13.71
CA ASN A 53 -5.00 -8.99 -14.10
C ASN A 53 -5.13 -7.90 -15.20
N PRO A 54 -5.37 -8.28 -16.46
CA PRO A 54 -5.56 -7.32 -17.57
C PRO A 54 -6.92 -6.62 -17.51
N GLN A 55 -7.87 -7.13 -16.74
CA GLN A 55 -9.21 -6.57 -16.55
C GLN A 55 -9.38 -6.16 -15.07
N PRO A 56 -8.75 -5.06 -14.63
CA PRO A 56 -8.85 -4.60 -13.24
C PRO A 56 -10.26 -4.06 -12.90
N MET A 57 -11.11 -3.88 -13.92
CA MET A 57 -12.46 -3.36 -13.80
C MET A 57 -13.49 -4.47 -14.04
N GLY A 58 -14.35 -4.71 -13.06
CA GLY A 58 -15.42 -5.71 -13.15
C GLY A 58 -14.96 -7.14 -12.85
N ILE A 59 -15.83 -8.10 -13.16
CA ILE A 59 -15.53 -9.54 -13.01
C ILE A 59 -14.69 -9.98 -14.21
N PRO A 60 -13.47 -10.52 -14.00
CA PRO A 60 -12.64 -11.02 -15.09
C PRO A 60 -13.38 -12.10 -15.88
N LYS A 61 -13.41 -11.95 -17.21
CA LYS A 61 -14.06 -12.94 -18.10
C LYS A 61 -13.16 -14.16 -18.36
N ASP A 62 -11.85 -13.94 -18.32
CA ASP A 62 -10.83 -14.95 -18.58
C ASP A 62 -10.07 -15.31 -17.30
N PRO A 63 -9.54 -16.55 -17.19
CA PRO A 63 -8.72 -16.92 -16.05
C PRO A 63 -7.44 -16.07 -15.98
N ILE A 64 -7.18 -15.49 -14.81
CA ILE A 64 -5.96 -14.73 -14.53
C ILE A 64 -4.78 -15.71 -14.50
N LYS A 65 -3.81 -15.50 -15.39
CA LYS A 65 -2.58 -16.29 -15.43
C LYS A 65 -1.69 -15.89 -14.25
N VAL A 66 -1.34 -16.88 -13.44
CA VAL A 66 -0.34 -16.75 -12.37
C VAL A 66 1.02 -17.03 -12.98
N SER A 67 1.93 -16.07 -12.88
CA SER A 67 3.28 -16.18 -13.45
C SER A 67 4.35 -16.40 -12.37
N GLN A 68 4.08 -16.04 -11.12
CA GLN A 68 5.00 -16.22 -10.01
C GLN A 68 4.29 -16.83 -8.81
N ARG A 69 5.00 -17.72 -8.10
CA ARG A 69 4.53 -18.38 -6.89
C ARG A 69 5.61 -18.36 -5.84
N VAL A 70 5.25 -17.93 -4.65
CA VAL A 70 6.10 -17.97 -3.47
C VAL A 70 5.42 -18.86 -2.42
N ILE A 71 6.12 -19.89 -1.96
CA ILE A 71 5.63 -20.80 -0.92
C ILE A 71 6.39 -20.49 0.36
N VAL A 72 5.67 -20.25 1.45
CA VAL A 72 6.25 -19.90 2.75
C VAL A 72 5.58 -20.70 3.86
N ASN A 73 6.35 -21.02 4.90
CA ASN A 73 5.76 -21.50 6.14
C ASN A 73 5.03 -20.38 6.90
N PHE A 74 4.18 -20.76 7.86
CA PHE A 74 3.37 -19.80 8.61
C PHE A 74 4.17 -18.79 9.44
N TYR A 75 5.34 -19.18 9.97
CA TYR A 75 6.20 -18.26 10.73
C TYR A 75 6.73 -17.13 9.85
N THR A 76 7.14 -17.47 8.63
CA THR A 76 7.63 -16.51 7.65
C THR A 76 6.49 -15.64 7.13
N ALA A 77 5.33 -16.24 6.83
CA ALA A 77 4.14 -15.50 6.43
C ALA A 77 3.71 -14.46 7.49
N LYS A 78 3.76 -14.82 8.78
CA LYS A 78 3.43 -13.91 9.89
C LYS A 78 4.38 -12.70 9.95
N ARG A 79 5.69 -12.93 9.80
CA ARG A 79 6.67 -11.83 9.76
C ARG A 79 6.48 -10.95 8.53
N LEU A 80 6.22 -11.55 7.38
CA LEU A 80 5.94 -10.83 6.13
C LEU A 80 4.70 -9.93 6.28
N LEU A 81 3.60 -10.46 6.82
CA LEU A 81 2.37 -9.68 7.06
C LEU A 81 2.64 -8.47 7.95
N ALA A 82 3.35 -8.65 9.06
CA ALA A 82 3.68 -7.54 9.96
C ALA A 82 4.53 -6.46 9.27
N ALA A 83 5.53 -6.88 8.48
CA ALA A 83 6.36 -5.96 7.71
C ALA A 83 5.56 -5.19 6.65
N LEU A 84 4.66 -5.88 5.93
CA LEU A 84 3.78 -5.26 4.94
C LEU A 84 2.82 -4.26 5.58
N GLN A 85 2.16 -4.61 6.68
CA GLN A 85 1.25 -3.73 7.41
C GLN A 85 1.95 -2.45 7.86
N MET A 86 3.12 -2.57 8.48
CA MET A 86 3.91 -1.42 8.93
C MET A 86 4.33 -0.52 7.76
N SER A 87 4.73 -1.13 6.63
CA SER A 87 5.17 -0.40 5.45
C SER A 87 4.03 0.37 4.78
N VAL A 88 2.86 -0.26 4.62
CA VAL A 88 1.66 0.39 4.06
C VAL A 88 1.19 1.51 4.97
N GLN A 89 1.12 1.28 6.28
CA GLN A 89 0.69 2.31 7.23
C GLN A 89 1.60 3.54 7.20
N ARG A 90 2.92 3.36 7.09
CA ARG A 90 3.87 4.46 6.94
C ARG A 90 3.66 5.21 5.62
N HIS A 91 3.40 4.51 4.52
CA HIS A 91 3.07 5.13 3.25
C HIS A 91 1.80 5.97 3.35
N GLU A 92 0.74 5.42 3.94
CA GLU A 92 -0.54 6.12 4.11
C GLU A 92 -0.44 7.36 5.00
N ALA A 93 0.40 7.34 6.03
CA ALA A 93 0.65 8.50 6.88
C ALA A 93 1.25 9.70 6.12
N ILE A 94 1.95 9.44 5.00
CA ILE A 94 2.62 10.47 4.20
C ILE A 94 1.76 10.87 2.99
N PHE A 95 1.18 9.90 2.29
CA PHE A 95 0.50 10.10 1.00
C PHE A 95 -1.02 10.04 1.07
N GLY A 96 -1.58 9.73 2.24
CA GLY A 96 -3.01 9.52 2.45
C GLY A 96 -3.43 8.06 2.30
N VAL A 97 -4.65 7.76 2.75
CA VAL A 97 -5.21 6.41 2.81
C VAL A 97 -5.38 5.82 1.41
N LEU A 98 -4.95 4.57 1.23
CA LEU A 98 -5.12 3.83 -0.02
C LEU A 98 -6.53 3.25 -0.10
N GLU A 99 -7.37 3.85 -0.93
CA GLU A 99 -8.71 3.31 -1.17
C GLU A 99 -8.66 2.00 -1.97
N THR A 100 -8.98 0.89 -1.32
CA THR A 100 -8.96 -0.43 -1.97
C THR A 100 -10.13 -0.65 -2.92
N ASP A 101 -11.28 -0.02 -2.65
CA ASP A 101 -12.48 -0.18 -3.47
C ASP A 101 -12.29 0.51 -4.83
N VAL A 102 -12.27 -0.30 -5.89
CA VAL A 102 -12.09 0.15 -7.26
C VAL A 102 -13.16 1.19 -7.65
N GLN A 103 -14.42 0.99 -7.21
CA GLN A 103 -15.52 1.90 -7.53
C GLN A 103 -15.33 3.25 -6.85
N LYS A 104 -14.88 3.24 -5.59
CA LYS A 104 -14.63 4.49 -4.86
C LYS A 104 -13.45 5.26 -5.42
N ARG A 105 -12.42 4.58 -5.93
CA ARG A 105 -11.28 5.22 -6.61
C ARG A 105 -11.66 5.94 -7.90
N LEU A 106 -12.69 5.48 -8.60
CA LEU A 106 -13.16 6.09 -9.84
C LEU A 106 -14.02 7.34 -9.61
N ARG A 107 -14.75 7.42 -8.50
CA ARG A 107 -15.68 8.54 -8.23
C ARG A 107 -15.00 9.92 -8.30
N PRO A 108 -13.82 10.16 -7.69
CA PRO A 108 -13.12 11.44 -7.82
C PRO A 108 -12.76 11.78 -9.27
N GLN A 109 -12.37 10.78 -10.09
CA GLN A 109 -12.00 11.00 -11.49
C GLN A 109 -13.22 11.33 -12.36
N VAL A 110 -14.34 10.62 -12.16
CA VAL A 110 -15.59 10.89 -12.89
C VAL A 110 -16.18 12.24 -12.49
N ALA A 111 -16.14 12.59 -11.20
CA ALA A 111 -16.60 13.88 -10.71
C ALA A 111 -15.75 15.06 -11.23
N ALA A 112 -14.42 14.90 -11.24
CA ALA A 112 -13.51 15.90 -11.80
C ALA A 112 -13.74 16.09 -13.32
N ALA A 113 -13.90 14.99 -14.07
CA ALA A 113 -14.18 15.06 -15.50
C ALA A 113 -15.53 15.73 -15.81
N ALA A 114 -16.58 15.43 -15.02
CA ALA A 114 -17.89 16.05 -15.16
C ALA A 114 -17.86 17.56 -14.83
N ALA A 115 -17.15 17.95 -13.77
CA ALA A 115 -16.98 19.38 -13.42
C ALA A 115 -16.22 20.15 -14.50
N GLN A 116 -15.19 19.52 -15.10
CA GLN A 116 -14.39 20.14 -16.15
C GLN A 116 -15.18 20.26 -17.47
N GLN A 117 -16.02 19.28 -17.82
CA GLN A 117 -16.93 19.38 -18.96
C GLN A 117 -18.01 20.44 -18.75
N ALA A 118 -18.54 20.59 -17.54
CA ALA A 118 -19.51 21.63 -17.21
C ALA A 118 -18.90 23.04 -17.32
N ALA A 119 -17.66 23.23 -16.85
CA ALA A 119 -16.95 24.50 -16.99
C ALA A 119 -16.70 24.87 -18.45
N VAL A 120 -16.22 23.92 -19.27
CA VAL A 120 -15.97 24.15 -20.71
C VAL A 120 -17.26 24.46 -21.46
N ALA A 121 -18.39 23.79 -21.12
CA ALA A 121 -19.68 24.07 -21.73
C ALA A 121 -20.22 25.47 -21.37
N GLN A 122 -19.98 25.93 -20.13
CA GLN A 122 -20.33 27.28 -19.70
C GLN A 122 -19.50 28.34 -20.43
N GLU A 123 -18.18 28.17 -20.50
CA GLU A 123 -17.28 29.10 -21.22
C GLU A 123 -17.60 29.16 -22.72
N THR A 124 -17.92 28.02 -23.35
CA THR A 124 -18.32 27.97 -24.77
C THR A 124 -19.66 28.67 -25.00
N SER A 125 -20.61 28.53 -24.08
CA SER A 125 -21.91 29.21 -24.16
C SER A 125 -21.79 30.73 -23.97
N GLU A 126 -20.91 31.19 -23.09
CA GLU A 126 -20.67 32.62 -22.86
C GLU A 126 -19.94 33.27 -24.05
N GLN A 127 -19.00 32.58 -24.67
CA GLN A 127 -18.32 33.06 -25.88
C GLN A 127 -19.27 33.14 -27.07
N LEU A 128 -20.16 32.16 -27.25
CA LEU A 128 -21.13 32.16 -28.35
C LEU A 128 -22.17 33.29 -28.18
N ALA A 129 -22.58 33.59 -26.94
CA ALA A 129 -23.47 34.71 -26.63
C ALA A 129 -22.78 36.06 -26.84
N ALA A 130 -21.50 36.19 -26.51
CA ALA A 130 -20.73 37.44 -26.73
C ALA A 130 -20.46 37.74 -28.21
N THR A 131 -20.40 36.73 -29.08
CA THR A 131 -20.21 36.91 -30.53
C THR A 131 -21.51 37.16 -31.31
N ALA A 132 -22.68 37.08 -30.67
CA ALA A 132 -23.98 37.24 -31.32
C ALA A 132 -24.60 38.64 -31.14
N ASP A 133 -23.97 39.52 -30.36
CA ASP A 133 -24.42 40.88 -30.04
C ASP A 133 -23.54 41.98 -30.70
N GLU A 134 -22.72 41.60 -31.70
CA GLU A 134 -21.92 42.49 -32.55
C GLU A 134 -22.30 42.30 -34.04
#